data_AF-A0A378T6Y0-F1
#
_entry.id   AF-A0A378T6Y0-F1
#
_cell.length_a   1.000
_cell.length_b   1.000
_cell.length_c   1.000
_cell.angle_alpha   90.00
_cell.angle_beta   90.00
_cell.angle_gamma   90.00
#
_symmetry.space_group_name_H-M   'P 1'
#
loop_
_entity.id
_entity.type
_entity.pdbx_description
1 polymer ?
#
loop_
_entity_poly.entity_id
_entity_poly.type
_entity_poly.pdbx_seq_one_letter_code
_entity_poly.pdbx_strand_id
1 'polypeptide(L)' 'MSSSSGHLPTNGLEIYFEVYGTLDAAAAPLLAIPGAFMSTDSTQAWTRAFAPERTVIVFDQQGHGRTAARA' A
#
# COMPACT_ATOMS: atom_id res chain seq x y z
N MET A 1 -13.84 9.20 -0.09
CA MET A 1 -12.79 8.81 0.87
C MET A 1 -11.46 9.34 0.34
N SER A 2 -10.60 9.91 1.19
CA SER A 2 -9.30 10.40 0.73
C SER A 2 -8.43 9.23 0.27
N SER A 3 -7.63 9.44 -0.76
CA SER A 3 -6.62 8.48 -1.19
C SER A 3 -5.38 9.22 -1.68
N SER A 4 -4.21 8.73 -1.33
CA SER A 4 -2.93 9.23 -1.85
C SER A 4 -2.02 8.07 -2.22
N SER A 5 -1.09 8.32 -3.15
CA SER A 5 -0.05 7.37 -3.52
C SER A 5 1.27 8.11 -3.70
N GLY A 6 2.37 7.36 -3.68
CA GLY A 6 3.70 7.93 -3.81
C GLY A 6 4.78 6.88 -3.88
N HIS A 7 6.02 7.34 -3.92
CA HIS A 7 7.20 6.50 -3.79
C HIS A 7 7.95 6.89 -2.52
N LEU A 8 8.36 5.89 -1.74
CA LEU A 8 9.18 6.05 -0.55
C LEU A 8 10.62 5.61 -0.86
N PRO A 9 11.57 6.55 -0.97
CA PRO A 9 12.99 6.20 -1.12
C PRO A 9 13.51 5.56 0.16
N THR A 10 13.84 4.27 0.13
CA THR A 10 14.40 3.55 1.28
C THR A 10 15.25 2.36 0.84
N ASN A 11 16.39 2.17 1.51
CA ASN A 11 17.33 1.08 1.22
C ASN A 11 17.68 0.94 -0.29
N GLY A 12 17.84 2.04 -1.03
CA GLY A 12 18.13 2.00 -2.46
C GLY A 12 16.98 1.45 -3.33
N LEU A 13 15.74 1.49 -2.84
CA LEU A 13 14.52 1.22 -3.59
C LEU A 13 13.61 2.44 -3.54
N GLU A 14 12.83 2.62 -4.60
CA GLU A 14 11.68 3.54 -4.62
C GLU A 14 10.42 2.70 -4.40
N ILE A 15 9.97 2.56 -3.15
CA ILE A 15 8.82 1.72 -2.81
C ILE A 15 7.53 2.45 -3.19
N TYR A 16 6.79 1.94 -4.17
CA TYR A 16 5.45 2.45 -4.47
C TYR A 16 4.47 2.04 -3.38
N PHE A 17 3.67 3.00 -2.90
CA PHE A 17 2.63 2.76 -1.89
C PHE A 17 1.36 3.54 -2.19
N GLU A 18 0.26 3.09 -1.60
CA GLU A 18 -1.05 3.75 -1.61
C GLU A 18 -1.61 3.79 -0.18
N VAL A 19 -2.27 4.89 0.16
CA VAL A 19 -2.97 5.09 1.43
C VAL A 19 -4.41 5.45 1.13
N TYR A 20 -5.34 4.71 1.73
CA TYR A 20 -6.77 4.93 1.62
C TYR A 20 -7.30 5.33 3.00
N GLY A 21 -7.76 6.58 3.11
CA GLY A 21 -8.24 7.19 4.35
C GLY A 21 -7.34 8.32 4.82
N THR A 22 -7.56 8.73 6.07
CA THR A 22 -6.72 9.71 6.74
C THR A 22 -6.10 9.01 7.94
N LEU A 23 -4.77 9.02 8.04
CA LEU A 23 -4.09 8.54 9.23
C LEU A 23 -4.56 9.34 10.44
N ASP A 24 -5.46 8.75 11.22
CA ASP A 24 -5.97 9.28 12.47
C ASP A 24 -5.41 8.47 13.63
N ALA A 25 -5.41 9.04 14.83
CA ALA A 25 -4.97 8.36 16.04
C ALA A 25 -6.08 7.50 16.67
N ALA A 26 -7.30 7.51 16.11
CA ALA A 26 -8.48 6.89 16.70
C ALA A 26 -8.63 5.41 16.27
N ALA A 27 -8.16 5.04 15.09
CA ALA A 27 -8.16 3.67 14.59
C ALA A 27 -6.75 3.26 14.11
N ALA A 28 -6.30 2.08 14.53
CA ALA A 28 -5.04 1.54 14.04
C ALA A 28 -5.11 1.26 12.52
N PRO A 29 -4.13 1.72 11.73
CA PRO A 29 -4.12 1.47 10.30
C PRO A 29 -3.90 -0.02 10.00
N LEU A 30 -4.45 -0.49 8.88
CA LEU A 30 -4.20 -1.82 8.35
C LEU A 30 -3.16 -1.75 7.24
N LEU A 31 -2.05 -2.47 7.40
CA LEU A 31 -1.08 -2.68 6.33
C LEU A 31 -1.43 -3.99 5.59
N ALA A 32 -1.89 -3.90 4.34
CA ALA A 32 -2.09 -5.10 3.52
C ALA A 32 -0.84 -5.38 2.69
N ILE A 33 -0.30 -6.59 2.83
CA ILE A 33 0.91 -7.04 2.14
C ILE A 33 0.48 -8.00 1.01
N PRO A 34 0.69 -7.65 -0.27
CA PRO A 34 0.43 -8.55 -1.38
C PRO A 34 1.26 -9.84 -1.27
N GLY A 35 0.73 -10.96 -1.78
CA GLY A 35 1.47 -12.22 -1.88
C GLY A 35 2.53 -12.21 -2.99
N ALA A 36 3.31 -13.29 -3.09
CA ALA A 36 4.52 -13.40 -3.93
C ALA A 36 4.35 -13.22 -5.46
N PHE A 37 3.12 -13.08 -5.97
CA PHE A 37 2.83 -12.82 -7.39
C PHE A 37 1.81 -11.68 -7.55
N MET A 38 1.73 -10.82 -6.55
CA MET A 38 0.71 -9.78 -6.45
C MET A 38 1.34 -8.39 -6.38
N SER A 39 0.51 -7.37 -6.58
CA SER A 39 0.83 -5.95 -6.42
C SER A 39 -0.28 -5.27 -5.62
N THR A 40 -0.18 -3.95 -5.41
CA THR A 40 -1.27 -3.14 -4.86
C THR A 40 -2.58 -3.36 -5.61
N ASP A 41 -2.54 -3.54 -6.92
CA ASP A 41 -3.73 -3.78 -7.76
C ASP A 41 -4.50 -5.04 -7.36
N SER A 42 -3.80 -6.07 -6.87
CA SER A 42 -4.41 -7.32 -6.41
C SER A 42 -5.15 -7.19 -5.08
N THR A 43 -4.98 -6.08 -4.35
CA THR A 43 -5.55 -5.85 -3.02
C THR A 43 -6.85 -5.04 -3.03
N GLN A 44 -7.28 -4.53 -4.20
CA GLN A 44 -8.41 -3.58 -4.30
C GLN A 44 -9.70 -4.03 -3.59
N ALA A 45 -10.05 -5.31 -3.64
CA ALA A 45 -11.25 -5.83 -2.97
C ALA A 45 -11.16 -5.66 -1.45
N TRP A 46 -10.01 -5.99 -0.86
CA TRP A 46 -9.75 -5.86 0.57
C TRP A 46 -9.65 -4.40 0.97
N THR A 47 -8.95 -3.58 0.19
CA THR A 47 -8.86 -2.14 0.41
C THR A 47 -10.26 -1.54 0.49
N ARG A 48 -11.13 -1.80 -0.50
CA ARG A 48 -12.52 -1.29 -0.49
C ARG A 48 -13.33 -1.78 0.70
N ALA A 49 -13.08 -3.00 1.18
CA ALA A 49 -13.79 -3.56 2.33
C ALA A 49 -13.39 -2.92 3.66
N PHE A 50 -12.10 -2.62 3.86
CA PHE A 50 -11.59 -2.13 5.15
C PHE A 50 -11.50 -0.61 5.24
N ALA A 51 -11.33 0.07 4.11
CA ALA A 51 -11.20 1.51 4.00
C ALA A 51 -12.31 2.32 4.73
N PRO A 52 -13.60 1.90 4.72
CA PRO A 52 -14.64 2.63 5.46
C PRO A 52 -14.46 2.67 6.98
N GLU A 53 -13.72 1.72 7.57
CA GLU A 53 -13.58 1.58 9.03
C GLU A 53 -12.22 2.02 9.56
N ARG A 54 -11.18 2.02 8.73
CA ARG A 54 -9.81 2.34 9.12
C ARG A 54 -8.97 2.74 7.92
N THR A 55 -7.87 3.44 8.18
CA THR A 55 -6.89 3.69 7.13
C THR A 55 -6.25 2.38 6.65
N VAL A 56 -6.20 2.19 5.34
CA VAL A 56 -5.54 1.04 4.71
C VAL A 56 -4.30 1.53 3.97
N ILE A 57 -3.17 0.89 4.23
CA ILE A 57 -1.90 1.12 3.56
C ILE A 57 -1.57 -0.14 2.76
N VAL A 58 -1.21 0.01 1.50
CA VAL A 58 -0.74 -1.07 0.63
C VAL A 58 0.53 -0.62 -0.09
N PHE A 59 1.42 -1.55 -0.42
CA PHE A 59 2.65 -1.23 -1.16
C PHE A 59 3.05 -2.37 -2.10
N ASP A 60 3.77 -2.01 -3.14
CA ASP A 60 4.39 -2.95 -4.06
C ASP A 60 5.72 -3.44 -3.47
N GLN A 61 5.85 -4.74 -3.25
CA GLN A 61 7.10 -5.35 -2.76
C GLN A 61 8.22 -5.22 -3.79
N GLN A 62 9.49 -5.40 -3.36
CA GLN A 62 10.63 -5.37 -4.28
C GLN A 62 10.40 -6.30 -5.50
N GLY A 63 10.61 -5.77 -6.70
CA GLY A 63 10.44 -6.52 -7.95
C GLY A 63 8.99 -6.79 -8.35
N HIS A 64 8.01 -6.14 -7.70
CA HIS A 64 6.60 -6.29 -7.98
C HIS A 64 5.98 -4.95 -8.37
N GLY A 65 4.95 -5.00 -9.22
CA GLY A 65 4.16 -3.82 -9.60
C GLY A 65 5.03 -2.66 -10.07
N ARG A 66 4.93 -1.53 -9.36
CA ARG A 66 5.63 -0.27 -9.64
C ARG A 66 6.94 -0.12 -8.86
N THR A 67 7.26 -1.07 -7.98
CA THR A 67 8.53 -1.13 -7.27
C THR A 67 9.53 -2.00 -8.02
N ALA A 68 10.60 -1.39 -8.53
CA ALA A 68 11.65 -2.12 -9.25
C ALA A 68 12.36 -3.16 -8.36
N ALA A 69 12.94 -4.19 -8.99
CA ALA A 69 13.94 -5.03 -8.34
C ALA A 69 15.27 -4.27 -8.24
N ARG A 70 16.07 -4.57 -7.22
CA ARG A 70 17.48 -4.13 -7.22
C ARG A 70 18.21 -4.79 -8.40
N ALA A 71 19.11 -4.02 -9.00
CA ALA A 71 20.11 -4.51 -9.94
C ALA A 71 21.15 -5.38 -9.22
#